data_AF-A0A261WNG9-F1
#
_entry.id   AF-A0A261WNG9-F1
#
_cell.length_a   1.000
_cell.length_b   1.000
_cell.length_c   1.000
_cell.angle_alpha   90.00
_cell.angle_beta   90.00
_cell.angle_gamma   90.00
#
_symmetry.space_group_name_H-M   'P 1'
#
loop_
_entity.id
_entity.type
_entity.pdbx_description
1 polymer ?
#
loop_
_entity_poly.entity_id
_entity_poly.type
_entity_poly.pdbx_seq_one_letter_code
_entity_poly.pdbx_strand_id
1 'polypeptide(L)'
;MNRKLIFKKLWLLSEKESKGKIQPLKEGKTLLLGKNGTGKSRITKNLFWVFGCEPNKRNMGKWDPDTIAGLDFSFGGREYFVMRRGKKLAHF
;
A
#
# COMPACT_ATOMS: atom_id res chain seq x y z
N MET A 1 1.39 -24.58 -11.06
CA MET A 1 2.25 -23.67 -10.28
C MET A 1 1.36 -22.63 -9.61
N ASN A 2 1.30 -22.57 -8.27
CA ASN A 2 0.41 -21.66 -7.56
C ASN A 2 0.91 -20.21 -7.71
N ARG A 3 0.15 -19.31 -8.32
CA ARG A 3 0.50 -17.89 -8.55
C ARG A 3 -0.27 -16.95 -7.62
N LYS A 4 -0.68 -17.44 -6.45
CA LYS A 4 -1.43 -16.65 -5.47
C LYS A 4 -0.57 -15.51 -4.94
N LEU A 5 -1.10 -14.28 -5.05
CA LEU A 5 -0.55 -13.06 -4.46
C LEU A 5 -1.33 -12.76 -3.17
N ILE A 6 -0.63 -12.64 -2.04
CA ILE A 6 -1.23 -12.34 -0.74
C ILE A 6 -0.57 -11.10 -0.17
N PHE A 7 -1.33 -10.03 0.01
CA PHE A 7 -0.87 -8.83 0.72
C PHE A 7 -0.87 -9.09 2.23
N LYS A 8 0.21 -8.74 2.93
CA LYS A 8 0.36 -8.98 4.36
C LYS A 8 0.39 -7.70 5.18
N LYS A 9 1.15 -6.70 4.75
CA LYS A 9 1.30 -5.47 5.53
C LYS A 9 1.69 -4.30 4.64
N LEU A 10 0.85 -3.27 4.63
CA LEU A 10 1.12 -2.02 3.93
C LEU A 10 1.74 -1.01 4.90
N TRP A 11 2.89 -0.48 4.53
CA TRP A 11 3.61 0.59 5.21
C TRP A 11 3.37 1.89 4.46
N LEU A 12 3.01 2.95 5.18
CA LEU A 12 2.82 4.29 4.63
C LEU A 12 3.60 5.27 5.47
N LEU A 13 4.43 6.10 4.86
CA LEU A 13 5.23 7.10 5.54
C LEU A 13 5.08 8.44 4.84
N SER A 14 4.62 9.45 5.59
CA SER A 14 4.66 10.85 5.20
C SER A 14 5.80 11.53 5.94
N GLU A 15 6.83 11.93 5.19
CA GLU A 15 7.92 12.75 5.74
C GLU A 15 7.40 14.16 6.05
N LYS A 16 6.51 14.70 5.20
CA LYS A 16 5.87 16.01 5.38
C LYS A 16 5.12 16.12 6.71
N GLU A 17 4.34 15.09 7.07
CA GLU A 17 3.57 15.07 8.30
C GLU A 17 4.34 14.46 9.49
N SER A 18 5.58 13.98 9.27
CA SER A 18 6.36 13.21 10.26
C SER A 18 5.55 12.06 10.87
N LYS A 19 4.79 11.34 10.03
CA LYS A 19 3.87 10.28 10.45
C LYS A 19 4.02 9.03 9.60
N GLY A 20 4.02 7.88 10.28
CA GLY A 20 3.94 6.57 9.67
C GLY A 20 2.63 5.87 10.03
N LYS A 21 2.13 5.03 9.12
CA LYS A 21 1.05 4.09 9.39
C LYS A 21 1.39 2.72 8.83
N ILE A 22 1.20 1.71 9.68
CA ILE A 22 1.26 0.31 9.29
C ILE A 22 -0.18 -0.21 9.24
N GLN A 23 -0.59 -0.73 8.09
CA GLN A 23 -1.88 -1.37 7.90
C GLN A 23 -1.67 -2.87 7.70
N PRO A 24 -1.91 -3.71 8.73
CA PRO A 24 -1.92 -5.15 8.55
C PRO A 24 -3.09 -5.55 7.66
N LEU A 25 -2.81 -6.49 6.77
CA LEU A 25 -3.77 -7.15 5.87
C LEU A 25 -3.70 -8.63 6.25
N LYS A 26 -4.68 -9.09 7.03
CA LYS A 26 -4.69 -10.46 7.54
C LYS A 26 -4.80 -11.44 6.38
N GLU A 27 -4.20 -12.61 6.53
CA GLU A 27 -4.40 -13.71 5.59
C GLU A 27 -5.89 -14.08 5.52
N GLY A 28 -6.43 -14.18 4.31
CA GLY A 28 -7.85 -14.40 4.06
C GLY A 28 -8.56 -13.14 3.55
N LYS A 29 -9.80 -12.92 4.01
CA LYS A 29 -10.63 -11.79 3.58
C LYS A 29 -10.41 -10.58 4.48
N THR A 30 -9.95 -9.47 3.91
CA THR A 30 -9.84 -8.19 4.63
C THR A 30 -11.04 -7.29 4.28
N LEU A 31 -11.82 -6.89 5.29
CA LEU A 31 -12.90 -5.92 5.15
C LEU A 31 -12.42 -4.52 5.55
N LEU A 32 -12.48 -3.56 4.63
CA LEU A 32 -12.26 -2.14 4.92
C LEU A 32 -13.61 -1.46 5.21
N LEU A 33 -13.96 -1.35 6.49
CA LEU A 33 -15.23 -0.75 6.94
C LEU A 33 -15.05 0.68 7.44
N GLY A 34 -16.00 1.57 7.11
CA GLY A 34 -16.03 2.94 7.62
C GLY A 34 -16.84 3.88 6.71
N LYS A 35 -17.17 5.08 7.20
CA LYS A 35 -17.87 6.13 6.43
C LYS A 35 -17.04 6.63 5.24
N ASN A 36 -17.64 7.41 4.34
CA ASN A 36 -16.88 8.05 3.26
C ASN A 36 -15.81 8.99 3.82
N GLY A 37 -14.68 9.09 3.12
CA GLY A 37 -13.55 9.92 3.55
C GLY A 37 -12.64 9.32 4.63
N THR A 38 -12.93 8.14 5.19
CA THR A 38 -12.15 7.54 6.30
C THR A 38 -10.85 6.84 5.87
N GLY A 39 -10.42 7.00 4.62
CA GLY A 39 -9.15 6.44 4.13
C GLY A 39 -9.23 5.03 3.52
N LYS A 40 -10.41 4.43 3.36
CA LYS A 40 -10.57 3.12 2.68
C LYS A 40 -9.91 3.11 1.30
N SER A 41 -10.22 4.11 0.47
CA SER A 41 -9.61 4.24 -0.85
C SER A 41 -8.11 4.58 -0.79
N ARG A 42 -7.58 5.10 0.32
CA ARG A 42 -6.13 5.33 0.47
C ARG A 42 -5.39 4.01 0.60
N ILE A 43 -5.94 3.07 1.36
CA ILE A 43 -5.36 1.73 1.51
C ILE A 43 -5.35 1.04 0.14
N THR A 44 -6.51 0.94 -0.52
CA THR A 44 -6.58 0.23 -1.81
C THR A 44 -5.71 0.86 -2.88
N LYS A 45 -5.71 2.19 -3.01
CA LYS A 45 -4.85 2.85 -4.01
C LYS A 45 -3.37 2.70 -3.70
N ASN A 46 -2.96 2.79 -2.43
CA ASN A 46 -1.54 2.63 -2.11
C ASN A 46 -1.04 1.19 -2.32
N LEU A 47 -1.92 0.17 -2.20
CA LEU A 47 -1.59 -1.20 -2.58
C LEU A 47 -1.22 -1.36 -4.05
N PHE A 48 -1.86 -0.62 -4.97
CA PHE A 48 -1.48 -0.65 -6.38
C PHE A 48 -0.31 0.30 -6.68
N TRP A 49 -0.31 1.48 -6.06
CA TRP A 49 0.75 2.47 -6.20
C TRP A 49 2.13 1.88 -5.89
N VAL A 50 2.25 1.13 -4.79
CA VAL A 50 3.52 0.55 -4.35
C VAL A 50 4.09 -0.46 -5.37
N PHE A 51 3.25 -1.09 -6.21
CA PHE A 51 3.70 -1.98 -7.29
C PHE A 51 4.10 -1.27 -8.59
N GLY A 52 4.06 0.06 -8.63
CA GLY A 52 4.38 0.81 -9.86
C GLY A 52 3.16 1.31 -10.64
N CYS A 53 1.93 0.97 -10.24
CA CYS A 53 0.72 1.47 -10.91
C CYS A 53 0.49 2.96 -10.65
N GLU A 54 -0.40 3.59 -11.42
CA GLU A 54 -0.81 5.00 -11.28
C GLU A 54 -2.33 5.10 -10.99
N PRO A 55 -2.79 4.88 -9.75
CA PRO A 55 -4.23 4.89 -9.45
C PRO A 55 -4.82 6.29 -9.58
N ASN A 56 -5.93 6.38 -10.32
CA ASN A 56 -6.68 7.63 -10.47
C ASN A 56 -7.01 8.26 -9.11
N LYS A 57 -6.83 9.58 -9.02
CA LYS A 57 -7.21 10.37 -7.84
C LYS A 57 -6.51 9.88 -6.55
N ARG A 58 -5.29 9.31 -6.62
CA ARG A 58 -4.53 8.88 -5.42
C ARG A 58 -4.23 10.05 -4.49
N ASN A 59 -3.93 11.21 -5.05
CA ASN A 59 -3.50 12.41 -4.31
C ASN A 59 -4.65 13.42 -4.07
N MET A 60 -5.91 13.07 -4.37
CA MET A 60 -7.01 14.02 -4.15
C MET A 60 -7.19 14.36 -2.67
N GLY A 61 -7.59 15.59 -2.35
CA GLY A 61 -7.87 16.03 -0.97
C GLY A 61 -6.59 16.21 -0.13
N LYS A 62 -6.74 16.16 1.20
CA LYS A 62 -5.63 16.35 2.16
C LYS A 62 -4.78 15.07 2.33
N TRP A 63 -4.09 14.63 1.29
CA TRP A 63 -3.16 13.50 1.37
C TRP A 63 -1.80 13.92 0.86
N ASP A 64 -0.75 13.49 1.56
CA ASP A 64 0.62 13.76 1.16
C ASP A 64 0.95 13.06 -0.18
N PRO A 65 1.12 13.80 -1.29
CA PRO A 65 1.45 13.21 -2.58
C PRO A 65 2.81 12.51 -2.57
N ASP A 66 3.70 12.84 -1.65
CA ASP A 66 5.04 12.26 -1.55
C ASP A 66 5.10 11.06 -0.60
N THR A 67 3.92 10.55 -0.17
CA THR A 67 3.84 9.38 0.70
C THR A 67 4.64 8.21 0.13
N ILE A 68 5.63 7.77 0.91
CA ILE A 68 6.43 6.58 0.68
C ILE A 68 5.57 5.37 1.07
N ALA A 69 5.55 4.34 0.22
CA ALA A 69 4.83 3.11 0.49
C ALA A 69 5.78 1.91 0.50
N GLY A 70 5.55 0.97 1.40
CA GLY A 70 6.19 -0.35 1.44
C GLY A 70 5.12 -1.43 1.57
N LEU A 71 5.37 -2.62 1.07
CA LEU A 71 4.42 -3.73 1.14
C LEU A 71 5.14 -5.06 1.34
N ASP A 72 4.82 -5.71 2.46
CA ASP A 72 5.09 -7.13 2.66
C ASP A 72 4.00 -7.93 1.93
N PHE A 73 4.41 -8.85 1.05
CA PHE A 73 3.49 -9.72 0.32
C PHE A 73 4.12 -11.09 0.06
N SER A 74 3.28 -12.09 -0.18
CA SER A 74 3.75 -13.37 -0.72
C SER A 74 3.25 -13.60 -2.13
N PHE A 75 4.10 -14.17 -2.98
CA PHE A 75 3.75 -14.58 -4.33
C PHE A 75 4.23 -16.01 -4.57
N GLY A 76 3.27 -16.91 -4.85
CA GLY A 76 3.56 -18.33 -5.04
C GLY A 76 4.20 -18.99 -3.80
N GLY A 77 3.83 -18.52 -2.61
CA GLY A 77 4.34 -19.04 -1.33
C GLY A 77 5.72 -18.52 -0.91
N ARG A 78 6.34 -17.63 -1.70
CA ARG A 78 7.58 -16.94 -1.33
C ARG A 78 7.27 -15.53 -0.84
N GLU A 79 8.01 -15.07 0.15
CA GLU A 79 7.89 -13.72 0.71
C GLU A 79 8.70 -12.72 -0.10
N TYR A 80 8.16 -11.52 -0.23
CA TYR A 80 8.78 -10.41 -0.93
C TYR A 80 8.45 -9.11 -0.22
N PHE A 81 9.31 -8.12 -0.43
CA PHE A 81 9.06 -6.74 -0.05
C PHE A 81 9.20 -5.83 -1.25
N VAL A 82 8.26 -4.91 -1.42
CA VAL A 82 8.36 -3.83 -2.41
C VAL A 82 8.21 -2.49 -1.73
N MET A 83 9.01 -1.52 -2.16
CA MET A 83 8.95 -0.15 -1.69
C MET A 83 8.93 0.82 -2.87
N ARG A 84 8.13 1.88 -2.75
CA ARG A 84 8.09 2.99 -3.71
C ARG A 84 8.24 4.34 -3.01
N ARG A 85 9.17 5.16 -3.52
CA ARG A 85 9.37 6.57 -3.17
C ARG A 85 9.40 7.41 -4.45
N GLY A 86 8.33 8.16 -4.71
CA GLY A 86 8.15 8.89 -5.97
C GLY A 86 8.27 7.95 -7.17
N LYS A 87 9.26 8.20 -8.04
CA LYS A 87 9.56 7.37 -9.23
C LYS A 87 10.48 6.18 -8.95
N LYS A 88 11.05 6.08 -7.74
CA LYS A 88 11.97 4.98 -7.38
C LYS A 88 11.18 3.80 -6.83
N LEU A 89 11.45 2.61 -7.38
CA LEU A 89 10.88 1.34 -6.98
C LEU A 89 12.01 0.40 -6.57
N ALA A 90 11.88 -0.26 -5.42
CA ALA A 90 12.84 -1.23 -4.92
C ALA A 90 12.12 -2.53 -4.55
N HIS A 91 12.77 -3.66 -4.84
CA HIS A 91 12.28 -5.01 -4.58
C HIS A 91 13.33 -5.79 -3.80
N PHE A 92 12.89 -6.53 -2.80
CA PHE A 92 13.72 -7.36 -1.92
C PHE A 92 13.07 -8.73 -1.74
#